data_AF-A0A7V4G0K1-F1
#
_entry.id   AF-A0A7V4G0K1-F1
#
_cell.length_a   1.000
_cell.length_b   1.000
_cell.length_c   1.000
_cell.angle_alpha   90.00
_cell.angle_beta   90.00
_cell.angle_gamma   90.00
#
_symmetry.space_group_name_H-M   'P 1'
#
loop_
_entity.id
_entity.type
_entity.pdbx_description
1 polymer ?
#
loop_
_entity_poly.entity_id
_entity_poly.type
_entity_poly.pdbx_seq_one_letter_code
_entity_poly.pdbx_strand_id
1 'polypeptide(L)'
;MLFAPEPGKSETGLPLVRRLDIKDEAVQPLPLLLETSFAFEMLRTTYMVKQFVREAKIEGRSFSPTAQRNAAEPTAFVLGLTALPYGRGLALRKSFLGGGQSYPHLAWLGLPAEPAADKALVQTVAGRLATFVAYFVCTAGELEVGAPPPAVLTEGYRIAMEVIAREWRIGKGPDGVIQTDVGTAPQREIFANVRENRYVLAGDGTSLRPAREMLEDAGVAATILYRMAQSRILAGKMAPDAFYAPFASNRIPPGVSPAAVLGTFRNFQAKLLGTWAGAVLSGQAPRDVLDLVELYGKAFPEEKGEAIRIAVVTTFGGTIKAGGVSTNPQDATRSLTELTALTAEVVAGRRSLREALSDTAPMPAPSGHERNR
;
A
#
# COMPACT_ATOMS: atom_id res chain seq x y z
N MET A 1 -20.65 -0.55 4.62
CA MET A 1 -21.62 -0.77 5.73
C MET A 1 -21.00 -0.26 7.02
N LEU A 2 -21.79 0.28 7.95
CA LEU A 2 -21.33 0.78 9.24
C LEU A 2 -22.01 0.02 10.38
N PHE A 3 -21.23 -0.38 11.38
CA PHE A 3 -21.69 -1.14 12.53
C PHE A 3 -21.04 -0.63 13.83
N ALA A 4 -21.67 -0.95 14.97
CA ALA A 4 -21.09 -0.82 16.31
C ALA A 4 -21.19 -2.18 17.03
N PRO A 5 -20.24 -2.53 17.91
CA PRO A 5 -20.29 -3.75 18.70
C PRO A 5 -21.48 -3.72 19.66
N GLU A 6 -22.05 -4.90 19.87
CA GLU A 6 -23.02 -5.20 20.91
C GLU A 6 -22.40 -6.19 21.91
N PRO A 7 -22.79 -6.15 23.20
CA PRO A 7 -22.34 -7.15 24.16
C PRO A 7 -22.76 -8.57 23.74
N GLY A 8 -21.82 -9.52 23.86
CA GLY A 8 -22.07 -10.95 23.64
C GLY A 8 -21.64 -11.48 22.27
N LYS A 9 -22.05 -12.73 21.99
CA LYS A 9 -21.77 -13.46 20.74
C LYS A 9 -23.05 -14.11 20.23
N SER A 10 -23.12 -14.38 18.93
CA SER A 10 -24.19 -15.20 18.35
C SER A 10 -24.11 -16.65 18.83
N GLU A 11 -25.15 -17.44 18.54
CA GLU A 11 -25.17 -18.90 18.76
C GLU A 11 -24.00 -19.62 18.08
N THR A 12 -23.51 -19.08 16.95
CA THR A 12 -22.34 -19.58 16.21
C THR A 12 -21.02 -18.96 16.65
N GLY A 13 -21.00 -18.21 17.76
CA GLY A 13 -19.81 -17.58 18.32
C GLY A 13 -19.32 -16.31 17.62
N LEU A 14 -20.09 -15.74 16.68
CA LEU A 14 -19.72 -14.51 15.97
C LEU A 14 -19.90 -13.28 16.86
N PRO A 15 -19.07 -12.23 16.72
CA PRO A 15 -19.30 -10.95 17.36
C PRO A 15 -20.67 -10.38 17.01
N LEU A 16 -21.43 -9.96 18.03
CA LEU A 16 -22.69 -9.27 17.82
C LEU A 16 -22.44 -7.79 17.48
N VAL A 17 -23.17 -7.30 16.50
CA VAL A 17 -23.14 -5.89 16.10
C VAL A 17 -24.54 -5.37 15.87
N ARG A 18 -24.70 -4.05 15.96
CA ARG A 18 -25.84 -3.31 15.45
C ARG A 18 -25.43 -2.50 14.22
N ARG A 19 -26.36 -2.32 13.28
CA ARG A 19 -26.16 -1.43 12.13
C ARG A 19 -26.26 0.02 12.60
N LEU A 20 -25.38 0.87 12.08
CA LEU A 20 -25.43 2.32 12.27
C LEU A 20 -26.02 2.99 11.03
N ASP A 21 -26.77 4.06 11.24
CA ASP A 21 -27.18 4.96 10.16
C ASP A 21 -26.07 5.99 9.90
N ILE A 22 -25.94 6.45 8.65
CA ILE A 22 -24.97 7.49 8.29
C ILE A 22 -25.28 8.84 8.95
N LYS A 23 -26.51 9.02 9.44
CA LYS A 23 -26.98 10.21 10.16
C LYS A 23 -26.72 10.14 11.67
N ASP A 24 -26.29 8.99 12.20
CA ASP A 24 -25.99 8.86 13.63
C ASP A 24 -24.82 9.78 14.01
N GLU A 25 -24.94 10.51 15.12
CA GLU A 25 -23.85 11.38 15.60
C GLU A 25 -22.57 10.60 15.88
N ALA A 26 -22.71 9.37 16.37
CA ALA A 26 -21.60 8.46 16.68
C ALA A 26 -20.73 8.11 15.45
N VAL A 27 -21.25 8.22 14.22
CA VAL A 27 -20.47 7.96 13.00
C VAL A 27 -19.83 9.22 12.43
N GLN A 28 -20.17 10.40 12.91
CA GLN A 28 -19.55 11.63 12.42
C GLN A 28 -18.09 11.72 12.87
N PRO A 29 -17.16 12.19 11.99
CA PRO A 29 -17.38 12.78 10.67
C PRO A 29 -17.17 11.80 9.49
N LEU A 30 -17.29 10.48 9.70
CA LEU A 30 -16.93 9.46 8.69
C LEU A 30 -17.64 9.61 7.33
N PRO A 31 -18.95 9.91 7.23
CA PRO A 31 -19.61 10.03 5.94
C PRO A 31 -18.98 11.10 5.04
N LEU A 32 -18.77 12.31 5.58
CA LEU A 32 -18.14 13.40 4.83
C LEU A 32 -16.71 13.07 4.42
N LEU A 33 -15.96 12.44 5.32
CA LEU A 33 -14.59 11.98 5.08
C LEU A 33 -14.55 10.94 3.95
N LEU A 34 -15.48 10.00 3.92
CA LEU A 34 -15.63 9.00 2.87
C LEU A 34 -16.28 9.52 1.58
N GLU A 35 -16.61 10.81 1.51
CA GLU A 35 -17.12 11.46 0.30
C GLU A 35 -16.08 12.41 -0.32
N THR A 36 -15.30 13.12 0.51
CA THR A 36 -14.51 14.28 0.07
C THR A 36 -13.00 14.16 0.32
N SER A 37 -12.54 13.19 1.12
CA SER A 37 -11.14 13.08 1.50
C SER A 37 -10.40 11.95 0.76
N PHE A 38 -9.10 11.80 1.04
CA PHE A 38 -8.32 10.67 0.54
C PHE A 38 -8.87 9.30 0.96
N ALA A 39 -9.57 9.20 2.08
CA ALA A 39 -10.20 7.94 2.48
C ALA A 39 -11.28 7.49 1.47
N PHE A 40 -11.94 8.42 0.78
CA PHE A 40 -12.83 8.09 -0.34
C PHE A 40 -12.05 7.48 -1.51
N GLU A 41 -10.90 8.05 -1.86
CA GLU A 41 -10.02 7.51 -2.88
C GLU A 41 -9.53 6.09 -2.51
N MET A 42 -9.18 5.85 -1.24
CA MET A 42 -8.83 4.52 -0.75
C MET A 42 -10.01 3.53 -0.75
N LEU A 43 -11.22 4.00 -0.44
CA LEU A 43 -12.42 3.18 -0.53
C LEU A 43 -12.70 2.79 -1.99
N ARG A 44 -12.53 3.73 -2.94
CA ARG A 44 -12.59 3.45 -4.38
C ARG A 44 -11.51 2.47 -4.83
N THR A 45 -10.28 2.62 -4.36
CA THR A 45 -9.19 1.65 -4.59
C THR A 45 -9.57 0.26 -4.09
N THR A 46 -10.21 0.16 -2.93
CA THR A 46 -10.71 -1.12 -2.39
C THR A 46 -11.74 -1.76 -3.33
N TYR A 47 -12.70 -0.99 -3.83
CA TYR A 47 -13.67 -1.48 -4.81
C TYR A 47 -13.02 -1.88 -6.13
N MET A 48 -12.05 -1.10 -6.61
CA MET A 48 -11.30 -1.35 -7.84
C MET A 48 -10.53 -2.67 -7.77
N VAL A 49 -9.83 -2.93 -6.65
CA VAL A 49 -9.10 -4.19 -6.45
C VAL A 49 -10.04 -5.39 -6.31
N LYS A 50 -11.14 -5.24 -5.58
CA LYS A 50 -12.19 -6.27 -5.51
C LYS A 50 -12.75 -6.58 -6.89
N GLN A 51 -13.07 -5.56 -7.68
CA GLN A 51 -13.53 -5.71 -9.07
C GLN A 51 -12.52 -6.51 -9.91
N PHE A 52 -11.23 -6.15 -9.82
CA PHE A 52 -10.17 -6.85 -10.51
C PHE A 52 -10.14 -8.35 -10.15
N VAL A 53 -10.22 -8.69 -8.87
CA VAL A 53 -10.25 -10.09 -8.43
C VAL A 53 -11.48 -10.84 -8.95
N ARG A 54 -12.64 -10.17 -9.07
CA ARG A 54 -13.84 -10.80 -9.64
C ARG A 54 -13.72 -11.10 -11.13
N GLU A 55 -13.09 -10.22 -11.89
CA GLU A 55 -13.30 -10.14 -13.34
C GLU A 55 -12.03 -10.38 -14.16
N ALA A 56 -10.85 -10.21 -13.58
CA ALA A 56 -9.61 -10.37 -14.31
C ALA A 56 -9.42 -11.82 -14.79
N LYS A 57 -8.93 -11.92 -16.03
CA LYS A 57 -8.39 -13.14 -16.61
C LYS A 57 -6.97 -12.86 -17.07
N ILE A 58 -6.00 -13.52 -16.46
CA ILE A 58 -4.58 -13.30 -16.73
C ILE A 58 -4.03 -14.60 -17.27
N GLU A 59 -3.61 -14.60 -18.54
CA GLU A 59 -3.12 -15.80 -19.23
C GLU A 59 -4.10 -16.98 -19.11
N GLY A 60 -5.41 -16.69 -19.17
CA GLY A 60 -6.48 -17.70 -19.04
C GLY A 60 -6.79 -18.12 -17.60
N ARG A 61 -6.04 -17.66 -16.60
CA ARG A 61 -6.30 -17.92 -15.17
C ARG A 61 -7.27 -16.90 -14.59
N SER A 62 -8.13 -17.37 -13.70
CA SER A 62 -9.01 -16.53 -12.88
C SER A 62 -8.73 -16.79 -11.40
N PHE A 63 -9.02 -15.80 -10.58
CA PHE A 63 -9.03 -15.98 -9.12
C PHE A 63 -10.05 -17.05 -8.71
N SER A 64 -9.83 -17.67 -7.54
CA SER A 64 -10.68 -18.77 -7.09
C SER A 64 -12.13 -18.31 -6.88
N PRO A 65 -13.12 -19.23 -6.91
CA PRO A 65 -14.50 -18.90 -6.55
C PRO A 65 -14.63 -18.30 -5.15
N THR A 66 -13.78 -18.68 -4.19
CA THR A 66 -13.77 -18.12 -2.83
C THR A 66 -13.30 -16.68 -2.84
N ALA A 67 -12.20 -16.38 -3.54
CA ALA A 67 -11.71 -15.03 -3.72
C ALA A 67 -12.74 -14.12 -4.40
N GLN A 68 -13.41 -14.63 -5.45
CA GLN A 68 -14.47 -13.89 -6.15
C GLN A 68 -15.68 -13.60 -5.24
N ARG A 69 -16.07 -14.55 -4.38
CA ARG A 69 -17.13 -14.31 -3.36
C ARG A 69 -16.69 -13.25 -2.35
N ASN A 70 -15.49 -13.35 -1.79
CA ASN A 70 -14.95 -12.35 -0.86
C ASN A 70 -14.87 -10.95 -1.51
N ALA A 71 -14.57 -10.90 -2.81
CA ALA A 71 -14.54 -9.66 -3.58
C ALA A 71 -15.94 -9.07 -3.86
N ALA A 72 -16.99 -9.88 -3.83
CA ALA A 72 -18.37 -9.42 -3.99
C ALA A 72 -18.93 -8.82 -2.68
N GLU A 73 -18.35 -9.17 -1.53
CA GLU A 73 -18.78 -8.64 -0.23
C GLU A 73 -18.52 -7.12 -0.11
N PRO A 74 -19.43 -6.38 0.55
CA PRO A 74 -19.24 -4.96 0.79
C PRO A 74 -18.06 -4.69 1.71
N THR A 75 -17.48 -3.48 1.64
CA THR A 75 -16.54 -3.04 2.67
C THR A 75 -17.31 -2.63 3.92
N ALA A 76 -17.07 -3.33 5.03
CA ALA A 76 -17.71 -3.10 6.32
C ALA A 76 -16.75 -2.41 7.29
N PHE A 77 -17.24 -1.40 8.01
CA PHE A 77 -16.53 -0.78 9.12
C PHE A 77 -17.28 -1.05 10.42
N VAL A 78 -16.52 -1.33 11.49
CA VAL A 78 -17.05 -1.48 12.84
C VAL A 78 -16.39 -0.44 13.75
N LEU A 79 -17.18 0.51 14.26
CA LEU A 79 -16.71 1.54 15.17
C LEU A 79 -16.57 0.94 16.57
N GLY A 80 -15.40 1.09 17.18
CA GLY A 80 -15.12 0.60 18.54
C GLY A 80 -14.61 -0.84 18.61
N LEU A 81 -14.43 -1.53 17.48
CA LEU A 81 -13.65 -2.77 17.44
C LEU A 81 -12.39 -2.53 16.62
N THR A 82 -11.21 -2.53 17.23
CA THR A 82 -9.94 -2.37 16.52
C THR A 82 -9.29 -3.73 16.28
N ALA A 83 -9.36 -4.24 15.04
CA ALA A 83 -8.66 -5.45 14.62
C ALA A 83 -7.45 -5.11 13.75
N LEU A 84 -6.37 -5.89 13.87
CA LEU A 84 -5.21 -5.86 12.97
C LEU A 84 -5.06 -7.22 12.28
N PRO A 85 -4.97 -7.29 10.95
CA PRO A 85 -5.21 -6.21 9.97
C PRO A 85 -6.70 -5.87 9.75
N TYR A 86 -7.60 -6.85 9.89
CA TYR A 86 -9.06 -6.75 9.79
C TYR A 86 -9.68 -7.92 10.57
N GLY A 87 -10.98 -7.88 10.84
CA GLY A 87 -11.71 -9.01 11.41
C GLY A 87 -12.60 -9.70 10.38
N ARG A 88 -13.05 -10.92 10.68
CA ARG A 88 -14.01 -11.68 9.85
C ARG A 88 -15.17 -12.15 10.69
N GLY A 89 -16.34 -12.22 10.07
CA GLY A 89 -17.53 -12.77 10.72
C GLY A 89 -18.21 -11.77 11.63
N LEU A 90 -19.49 -11.52 11.39
CA LEU A 90 -20.34 -10.64 12.22
C LEU A 90 -21.75 -11.22 12.28
N ALA A 91 -22.48 -10.95 13.35
CA ALA A 91 -23.91 -11.23 13.43
C ALA A 91 -24.69 -10.00 13.91
N LEU A 92 -25.79 -9.70 13.23
CA LEU A 92 -26.76 -8.72 13.71
C LEU A 92 -27.53 -9.30 14.89
N ARG A 93 -27.66 -8.52 15.95
CA ARG A 93 -28.51 -8.88 17.09
C ARG A 93 -29.92 -9.17 16.60
N LYS A 94 -30.49 -10.33 16.99
CA LYS A 94 -31.88 -10.70 16.68
C LYS A 94 -32.79 -9.59 17.23
N SER A 95 -33.65 -9.02 16.38
CA SER A 95 -34.71 -8.13 16.87
C SER A 95 -35.90 -8.99 17.31
N PHE A 96 -36.75 -8.46 18.18
CA PHE A 96 -37.94 -9.18 18.65
C PHE A 96 -38.91 -9.55 17.51
N LEU A 97 -38.86 -8.82 16.39
CA LEU A 97 -39.75 -8.97 15.23
C LEU A 97 -39.04 -9.49 13.96
N GLY A 98 -37.75 -9.79 14.02
CA GLY A 98 -36.95 -10.17 12.85
C GLY A 98 -35.72 -11.00 13.20
N GLY A 99 -35.54 -12.10 12.48
CA GLY A 99 -34.41 -13.02 12.66
C GLY A 99 -33.06 -12.31 12.53
N GLY A 100 -32.10 -12.73 13.35
CA GLY A 100 -30.73 -12.20 13.32
C GLY A 100 -30.01 -12.66 12.06
N GLN A 101 -29.42 -11.72 11.33
CA GLN A 101 -28.65 -12.01 10.12
C GLN A 101 -27.19 -12.26 10.49
N SER A 102 -26.60 -13.32 9.96
CA SER A 102 -25.18 -13.64 10.16
C SER A 102 -24.41 -13.48 8.86
N TYR A 103 -23.21 -12.92 8.96
CA TYR A 103 -22.26 -12.70 7.89
C TYR A 103 -20.93 -13.38 8.25
N PRO A 104 -20.86 -14.74 8.21
CA PRO A 104 -19.73 -15.49 8.76
C PRO A 104 -18.39 -15.22 8.06
N HIS A 105 -18.41 -14.80 6.80
CA HIS A 105 -17.21 -14.57 6.00
C HIS A 105 -16.93 -13.10 5.69
N LEU A 106 -17.81 -12.18 6.10
CA LEU A 106 -17.65 -10.76 5.81
C LEU A 106 -16.43 -10.21 6.55
N ALA A 107 -15.45 -9.74 5.79
CA ALA A 107 -14.32 -9.01 6.32
C ALA A 107 -14.75 -7.60 6.75
N TRP A 108 -14.28 -7.15 7.91
CA TRP A 108 -14.61 -5.85 8.47
C TRP A 108 -13.38 -5.13 9.01
N LEU A 109 -13.41 -3.81 8.87
CA LEU A 109 -12.35 -2.89 9.25
C LEU A 109 -12.72 -2.22 10.57
N GLY A 110 -11.81 -2.35 11.53
CA GLY A 110 -11.97 -1.70 12.81
C GLY A 110 -11.64 -0.22 12.78
N LEU A 111 -12.52 0.62 13.32
CA LEU A 111 -12.32 2.05 13.51
C LEU A 111 -12.40 2.43 15.00
N PRO A 112 -11.83 3.58 15.42
CA PRO A 112 -12.03 4.11 16.76
C PRO A 112 -13.51 4.24 17.12
N ALA A 113 -13.84 4.07 18.40
CA ALA A 113 -15.21 4.21 18.90
C ALA A 113 -15.75 5.64 18.74
N GLU A 114 -14.87 6.63 18.84
CA GLU A 114 -15.17 8.05 18.71
C GLU A 114 -14.35 8.65 17.56
N PRO A 115 -14.83 8.56 16.30
CA PRO A 115 -14.10 9.08 15.15
C PRO A 115 -13.79 10.58 15.26
N ALA A 116 -14.70 11.37 15.84
CA ALA A 116 -14.51 12.81 16.04
C ALA A 116 -13.33 13.16 16.97
N ALA A 117 -12.90 12.26 17.85
CA ALA A 117 -11.75 12.46 18.72
C ALA A 117 -10.40 12.12 18.03
N ASP A 118 -10.44 11.40 16.90
CA ASP A 118 -9.24 11.05 16.15
C ASP A 118 -8.78 12.23 15.28
N LYS A 119 -7.79 12.96 15.80
CA LYS A 119 -7.11 14.06 15.08
C LYS A 119 -6.38 13.63 13.81
N ALA A 120 -6.36 12.35 13.49
CA ALA A 120 -5.71 11.77 12.32
C ALA A 120 -6.65 10.81 11.56
N LEU A 121 -7.97 10.98 11.71
CA LEU A 121 -8.96 10.03 11.24
C LEU A 121 -8.81 9.67 9.75
N VAL A 122 -8.45 10.63 8.89
CA VAL A 122 -8.23 10.38 7.45
C VAL A 122 -7.07 9.41 7.25
N GLN A 123 -5.95 9.58 7.96
CA GLN A 123 -4.83 8.64 7.91
C GLN A 123 -5.23 7.29 8.50
N THR A 124 -5.92 7.27 9.65
CA THR A 124 -6.39 6.04 10.27
C THR A 124 -7.26 5.22 9.31
N VAL A 125 -8.27 5.83 8.69
CA VAL A 125 -9.17 5.16 7.74
C VAL A 125 -8.42 4.72 6.47
N ALA A 126 -7.57 5.60 5.91
CA ALA A 126 -6.76 5.27 4.74
C ALA A 126 -5.81 4.10 5.01
N GLY A 127 -5.14 4.09 6.16
CA GLY A 127 -4.28 3.01 6.62
C GLY A 127 -5.03 1.69 6.75
N ARG A 128 -6.20 1.68 7.39
CA ARG A 128 -7.03 0.45 7.50
C ARG A 128 -7.44 -0.10 6.15
N LEU A 129 -7.87 0.78 5.24
CA LEU A 129 -8.23 0.39 3.87
C LEU A 129 -7.00 -0.11 3.11
N ALA A 130 -5.85 0.56 3.24
CA ALA A 130 -4.61 0.17 2.57
C ALA A 130 -4.10 -1.18 3.06
N THR A 131 -4.11 -1.42 4.37
CA THR A 131 -3.78 -2.72 4.96
C THR A 131 -4.69 -3.80 4.38
N PHE A 132 -6.01 -3.59 4.39
CA PHE A 132 -6.92 -4.57 3.82
C PHE A 132 -6.67 -4.82 2.34
N VAL A 133 -6.48 -3.78 1.54
CA VAL A 133 -6.18 -3.91 0.10
C VAL A 133 -4.90 -4.71 -0.13
N ALA A 134 -3.82 -4.39 0.59
CA ALA A 134 -2.56 -5.11 0.44
C ALA A 134 -2.68 -6.58 0.85
N TYR A 135 -3.34 -6.87 1.98
CA TYR A 135 -3.63 -8.24 2.39
C TYR A 135 -4.52 -8.96 1.37
N PHE A 136 -5.56 -8.30 0.85
CA PHE A 136 -6.44 -8.87 -0.16
C PHE A 136 -5.66 -9.24 -1.43
N VAL A 137 -4.75 -8.37 -1.88
CA VAL A 137 -3.87 -8.63 -3.02
C VAL A 137 -2.88 -9.76 -2.76
N CYS A 138 -2.14 -9.72 -1.65
CA CYS A 138 -1.15 -10.74 -1.30
C CYS A 138 -1.75 -12.15 -1.16
N THR A 139 -3.02 -12.22 -0.77
CA THR A 139 -3.75 -13.47 -0.56
C THR A 139 -4.58 -13.88 -1.78
N ALA A 140 -4.42 -13.20 -2.93
CA ALA A 140 -5.24 -13.42 -4.12
C ALA A 140 -6.76 -13.37 -3.86
N GLY A 141 -7.19 -12.59 -2.86
CA GLY A 141 -8.57 -12.44 -2.44
C GLY A 141 -9.08 -13.52 -1.46
N GLU A 142 -8.27 -14.50 -1.08
CA GLU A 142 -8.68 -15.57 -0.17
C GLU A 142 -8.91 -15.06 1.26
N LEU A 143 -8.08 -14.11 1.73
CA LEU A 143 -8.11 -13.54 3.08
C LEU A 143 -7.95 -14.56 4.24
N GLU A 144 -7.97 -15.87 3.96
CA GLU A 144 -7.65 -16.95 4.89
C GLU A 144 -6.51 -17.75 4.25
N VAL A 145 -5.26 -17.43 4.60
CA VAL A 145 -4.08 -18.16 4.10
C VAL A 145 -3.25 -18.62 5.29
N GLY A 146 -2.72 -19.83 5.19
CA GLY A 146 -1.99 -20.47 6.30
C GLY A 146 -0.76 -19.69 6.76
N ALA A 147 -0.06 -19.01 5.85
CA ALA A 147 1.04 -18.11 6.19
C ALA A 147 0.62 -16.65 5.99
N PRO A 148 0.96 -15.74 6.92
CA PRO A 148 0.70 -14.32 6.75
C PRO A 148 1.51 -13.77 5.55
N PRO A 149 0.96 -12.80 4.80
CA PRO A 149 1.65 -12.19 3.68
C PRO A 149 2.92 -11.44 4.13
N PRO A 150 3.88 -11.17 3.21
CA PRO A 150 5.11 -10.46 3.55
C PRO A 150 4.83 -9.11 4.21
N ALA A 151 5.17 -9.01 5.50
CA ALA A 151 4.87 -7.84 6.32
C ALA A 151 5.44 -6.55 5.70
N VAL A 152 6.66 -6.62 5.14
CA VAL A 152 7.36 -5.50 4.49
C VAL A 152 6.49 -4.82 3.43
N LEU A 153 5.88 -5.59 2.53
CA LEU A 153 5.08 -5.05 1.44
C LEU A 153 3.72 -4.56 1.92
N THR A 154 3.04 -5.34 2.77
CA THR A 154 1.72 -4.94 3.27
C THR A 154 1.78 -3.71 4.16
N GLU A 155 2.80 -3.64 5.02
CA GLU A 155 3.03 -2.52 5.92
C GLU A 155 3.60 -1.32 5.17
N GLY A 156 4.51 -1.54 4.21
CA GLY A 156 5.03 -0.48 3.37
C GLY A 156 3.94 0.20 2.54
N TYR A 157 3.01 -0.57 1.98
CA TYR A 157 1.85 -0.01 1.29
C TYR A 157 0.93 0.77 2.25
N ARG A 158 0.65 0.23 3.45
CA ARG A 158 -0.11 0.94 4.50
C ARG A 158 0.52 2.29 4.82
N ILE A 159 1.81 2.29 5.17
CA ILE A 159 2.56 3.49 5.55
C ILE A 159 2.54 4.50 4.40
N ALA A 160 2.81 4.07 3.16
CA ALA A 160 2.77 4.96 2.00
C ALA A 160 1.41 5.65 1.85
N MET A 161 0.30 4.91 1.99
CA MET A 161 -1.04 5.49 1.89
C MET A 161 -1.36 6.44 3.05
N GLU A 162 -0.88 6.17 4.27
CA GLU A 162 -1.03 7.11 5.39
C GLU A 162 -0.26 8.42 5.18
N VAL A 163 0.94 8.34 4.61
CA VAL A 163 1.74 9.52 4.26
C VAL A 163 1.03 10.33 3.18
N ILE A 164 0.54 9.69 2.12
CA ILE A 164 -0.23 10.37 1.05
C ILE A 164 -1.53 10.97 1.62
N ALA A 165 -2.22 10.24 2.51
CA ALA A 165 -3.45 10.72 3.16
C ALA A 165 -3.20 12.02 3.95
N ARG A 166 -2.05 12.13 4.62
CA ARG A 166 -1.67 13.33 5.36
C ARG A 166 -1.41 14.54 4.45
N GLU A 167 -0.83 14.31 3.28
CA GLU A 167 -0.56 15.38 2.30
C GLU A 167 -1.79 15.75 1.48
N TRP A 168 -2.83 14.92 1.54
CA TRP A 168 -4.04 15.15 0.79
C TRP A 168 -4.76 16.38 1.30
N ARG A 169 -4.89 17.36 0.42
CA ARG A 169 -5.56 18.63 0.68
C ARG A 169 -7.05 18.38 0.91
N ILE A 170 -7.58 18.84 2.05
CA ILE A 170 -9.00 18.75 2.39
C ILE A 170 -9.73 19.94 1.74
N GLY A 171 -10.78 19.69 0.95
CA GLY A 171 -11.55 20.70 0.22
C GLY A 171 -11.96 20.25 -1.19
N LYS A 172 -12.47 21.17 -2.04
CA LYS A 172 -12.82 20.89 -3.45
C LYS A 172 -11.56 20.71 -4.33
N GLY A 173 -10.77 19.67 -4.06
CA GLY A 173 -9.68 19.22 -4.92
C GLY A 173 -8.28 19.76 -4.55
N PRO A 174 -7.33 19.80 -5.51
CA PRO A 174 -5.92 20.09 -5.27
C PRO A 174 -5.62 21.50 -4.73
N ASP A 175 -6.63 22.35 -4.56
CA ASP A 175 -6.54 23.69 -3.96
C ASP A 175 -6.96 23.74 -2.48
N GLY A 176 -7.22 22.58 -1.85
CA GLY A 176 -7.58 22.49 -0.44
C GLY A 176 -6.41 22.79 0.53
N VAL A 177 -6.71 22.80 1.83
CA VAL A 177 -5.73 23.09 2.89
C VAL A 177 -5.02 21.81 3.33
N ILE A 178 -3.69 21.85 3.43
CA ILE A 178 -2.90 20.81 4.12
C ILE A 178 -3.00 21.08 5.62
N GLN A 179 -3.56 20.14 6.38
CA GLN A 179 -3.57 20.26 7.84
C GLN A 179 -2.23 19.78 8.40
N THR A 180 -1.36 20.72 8.76
CA THR A 180 0.04 20.44 9.12
C THR A 180 0.19 19.85 10.52
N ASP A 181 -0.78 20.08 11.41
CA ASP A 181 -0.84 19.64 12.80
C ASP A 181 -1.66 18.35 13.04
N VAL A 182 -2.21 17.77 11.97
CA VAL A 182 -2.95 16.49 11.97
C VAL A 182 -1.97 15.31 12.04
N GLY A 183 -2.28 14.34 12.90
CA GLY A 183 -1.46 13.14 13.13
C GLY A 183 -1.08 12.95 14.59
N THR A 184 -1.11 11.71 15.08
CA THR A 184 -0.47 11.34 16.36
C THR A 184 1.06 11.51 16.27
N ALA A 185 1.78 11.57 17.40
CA ALA A 185 3.24 11.65 17.37
C ALA A 185 3.89 10.53 16.51
N PRO A 186 3.48 9.25 16.63
CA PRO A 186 3.96 8.18 15.73
C PRO A 186 3.68 8.44 14.24
N GLN A 187 2.49 8.92 13.89
CA GLN A 187 2.16 9.22 12.49
C GLN A 187 2.97 10.40 11.95
N ARG A 188 3.29 11.38 12.80
CA ARG A 188 4.14 12.51 12.41
C ARG A 188 5.59 12.07 12.16
N GLU A 189 6.09 11.16 12.97
CA GLU A 189 7.41 10.55 12.80
C GLU A 189 7.49 9.72 11.53
N ILE A 190 6.52 8.82 11.29
CA ILE A 190 6.40 8.04 10.05
C ILE A 190 6.45 8.96 8.83
N PHE A 191 5.66 10.03 8.84
CA PHE A 191 5.63 10.99 7.74
C PHE A 191 6.99 11.65 7.49
N ALA A 192 7.65 12.15 8.54
CA ALA A 192 8.96 12.77 8.42
C ALA A 192 9.99 11.77 7.88
N ASN A 193 10.01 10.56 8.44
CA ASN A 193 10.94 9.51 8.03
C ASN A 193 10.76 9.09 6.57
N VAL A 194 9.52 9.00 6.07
CA VAL A 194 9.25 8.71 4.65
C VAL A 194 9.67 9.88 3.76
N ARG A 195 9.26 11.13 4.07
CA ARG A 195 9.58 12.27 3.22
C ARG A 195 11.07 12.55 3.13
N GLU A 196 11.75 12.43 4.26
CA GLU A 196 13.19 12.68 4.37
C GLU A 196 14.02 11.44 4.04
N ASN A 197 13.38 10.31 3.70
CA ASN A 197 14.06 9.06 3.34
C ASN A 197 15.01 8.57 4.44
N ARG A 198 14.59 8.62 5.70
CA ARG A 198 15.42 8.26 6.86
C ARG A 198 15.52 6.75 7.08
N TYR A 199 14.59 5.96 6.55
CA TYR A 199 14.56 4.50 6.74
C TYR A 199 15.76 3.75 6.13
N VAL A 200 16.48 4.38 5.20
CA VAL A 200 17.70 3.82 4.59
C VAL A 200 18.97 4.15 5.39
N LEU A 201 18.88 5.01 6.40
CA LEU A 201 20.01 5.46 7.21
C LEU A 201 20.16 4.59 8.47
N ALA A 202 21.40 4.37 8.90
CA ALA A 202 21.71 3.73 10.16
C ALA A 202 21.40 4.66 11.34
N GLY A 203 21.55 4.17 12.57
CA GLY A 203 21.26 4.94 13.78
C GLY A 203 22.10 6.21 13.97
N ASP A 204 23.20 6.37 13.21
CA ASP A 204 24.02 7.57 13.16
C ASP A 204 23.42 8.70 12.30
N GLY A 205 22.38 8.39 11.52
CA GLY A 205 21.68 9.35 10.66
C GLY A 205 22.45 9.78 9.41
N THR A 206 23.58 9.14 9.08
CA THR A 206 24.41 9.51 7.92
C THR A 206 24.81 8.31 7.08
N SER A 207 25.17 7.20 7.71
CA SER A 207 25.58 5.99 7.00
C SER A 207 24.36 5.26 6.43
N LEU A 208 24.53 4.65 5.25
CA LEU A 208 23.50 3.77 4.70
C LEU A 208 23.47 2.45 5.48
N ARG A 209 22.27 1.93 5.73
CA ARG A 209 22.08 0.57 6.25
C ARG A 209 22.55 -0.48 5.23
N PRO A 210 22.87 -1.70 5.67
CA PRO A 210 23.09 -2.82 4.77
C PRO A 210 21.87 -3.05 3.86
N ALA A 211 22.12 -3.44 2.60
CA ALA A 211 21.07 -3.67 1.60
C ALA A 211 19.97 -4.61 2.09
N ARG A 212 20.35 -5.70 2.76
CA ARG A 212 19.42 -6.69 3.30
C ARG A 212 18.45 -6.06 4.31
N GLU A 213 18.98 -5.27 5.23
CA GLU A 213 18.16 -4.58 6.23
C GLU A 213 17.20 -3.57 5.60
N MET A 214 17.64 -2.88 4.54
CA MET A 214 16.75 -1.96 3.81
C MET A 214 15.58 -2.71 3.15
N LEU A 215 15.80 -3.91 2.60
CA LEU A 215 14.75 -4.68 1.94
C LEU A 215 13.79 -5.38 2.91
N GLU A 216 14.24 -5.60 4.15
CA GLU A 216 13.41 -6.14 5.22
C GLU A 216 12.61 -5.02 5.96
N ASP A 217 12.79 -3.75 5.58
CA ASP A 217 12.16 -2.59 6.23
C ASP A 217 10.94 -2.06 5.44
N ALA A 218 9.77 -2.09 6.10
CA ALA A 218 8.53 -1.58 5.53
C ALA A 218 8.56 -0.07 5.21
N GLY A 219 9.33 0.73 5.96
CA GLY A 219 9.49 2.16 5.72
C GLY A 219 10.28 2.48 4.45
N VAL A 220 11.25 1.63 4.08
CA VAL A 220 11.94 1.73 2.77
C VAL A 220 10.95 1.41 1.65
N ALA A 221 10.19 0.32 1.78
CA ALA A 221 9.15 -0.03 0.81
C ALA A 221 8.11 1.10 0.69
N ALA A 222 7.69 1.68 1.81
CA ALA A 222 6.77 2.81 1.84
C ALA A 222 7.32 4.03 1.11
N THR A 223 8.62 4.34 1.29
CA THR A 223 9.24 5.50 0.66
C THR A 223 9.31 5.36 -0.85
N ILE A 224 9.62 4.15 -1.35
CA ILE A 224 9.59 3.85 -2.78
C ILE A 224 8.16 4.03 -3.32
N LEU A 225 7.18 3.37 -2.70
CA LEU A 225 5.77 3.42 -3.15
C LEU A 225 5.18 4.83 -3.10
N TYR A 226 5.50 5.59 -2.05
CA TYR A 226 5.13 7.00 -1.90
C TYR A 226 5.70 7.84 -3.05
N ARG A 227 7.01 7.72 -3.33
CA ARG A 227 7.66 8.46 -4.43
C ARG A 227 7.14 8.04 -5.81
N MET A 228 6.82 6.75 -5.99
CA MET A 228 6.18 6.27 -7.21
C MET A 228 4.79 6.90 -7.41
N ALA A 229 3.97 6.97 -6.35
CA ALA A 229 2.64 7.60 -6.41
C ALA A 229 2.70 9.12 -6.71
N GLN A 230 3.78 9.79 -6.30
CA GLN A 230 4.03 11.21 -6.57
C GLN A 230 4.66 11.47 -7.95
N SER A 231 5.16 10.44 -8.63
CA SER A 231 5.79 10.62 -9.95
C SER A 231 4.74 10.91 -11.02
N ARG A 232 4.84 12.10 -11.62
CA ARG A 232 3.99 12.50 -12.75
C ARG A 232 4.18 11.61 -13.98
N ILE A 233 5.36 11.02 -14.13
CA ILE A 233 5.66 10.10 -15.23
C ILE A 233 4.87 8.79 -15.03
N LEU A 234 4.96 8.20 -13.83
CA LEU A 234 4.23 6.96 -13.52
C LEU A 234 2.72 7.18 -13.45
N ALA A 235 2.26 8.30 -12.90
CA ALA A 235 0.84 8.56 -12.72
C ALA A 235 0.14 9.10 -14.00
N GLY A 236 0.89 9.76 -14.88
CA GLY A 236 0.35 10.46 -16.06
C GLY A 236 0.25 9.61 -17.32
N LYS A 237 1.02 8.52 -17.42
CA LYS A 237 0.95 7.60 -18.55
C LYS A 237 -0.15 6.55 -18.35
N MET A 238 -1.02 6.41 -19.34
CA MET A 238 -2.12 5.46 -19.31
C MET A 238 -1.69 4.12 -19.89
N ALA A 239 -2.17 3.04 -19.31
CA ALA A 239 -2.02 1.69 -19.85
C ALA A 239 -2.97 1.49 -21.06
N PRO A 240 -2.77 0.44 -21.88
CA PRO A 240 -3.73 0.07 -22.91
C PRO A 240 -5.11 -0.25 -22.32
N ASP A 241 -6.20 0.05 -23.03
CA ASP A 241 -7.59 -0.15 -22.55
C ASP A 241 -7.86 -1.59 -22.07
N ALA A 242 -7.24 -2.59 -22.70
CA ALA A 242 -7.34 -3.99 -22.30
C ALA A 242 -6.89 -4.24 -20.86
N PHE A 243 -5.91 -3.49 -20.35
CA PHE A 243 -5.48 -3.56 -18.96
C PHE A 243 -6.58 -3.08 -18.01
N TYR A 244 -7.36 -2.06 -18.42
CA TYR A 244 -8.40 -1.47 -17.60
C TYR A 244 -9.73 -2.24 -17.62
N ALA A 245 -9.91 -3.15 -18.59
CA ALA A 245 -11.16 -3.90 -18.77
C ALA A 245 -11.69 -4.56 -17.47
N PRO A 246 -10.84 -5.20 -16.62
CA PRO A 246 -11.31 -5.78 -15.36
C PRO A 246 -11.74 -4.77 -14.30
N PHE A 247 -11.39 -3.50 -14.45
CA PHE A 247 -11.76 -2.43 -13.51
C PHE A 247 -13.00 -1.64 -13.96
N ALA A 248 -13.39 -1.79 -15.24
CA ALA A 248 -14.33 -0.94 -15.95
C ALA A 248 -15.67 -1.60 -16.28
N SER A 249 -15.82 -2.92 -16.08
CA SER A 249 -16.98 -3.64 -16.60
C SER A 249 -18.29 -3.01 -16.13
N ASN A 250 -19.19 -2.80 -17.09
CA ASN A 250 -20.54 -2.26 -16.91
C ASN A 250 -20.64 -0.83 -16.33
N ARG A 251 -19.54 -0.05 -16.27
CA ARG A 251 -19.54 1.29 -15.64
C ARG A 251 -19.03 2.42 -16.53
N ILE A 252 -18.52 2.12 -17.72
CA ILE A 252 -17.93 3.12 -18.61
C ILE A 252 -18.76 3.20 -19.89
N PRO A 253 -19.28 4.40 -20.25
CA PRO A 253 -20.06 4.57 -21.47
C PRO A 253 -19.28 4.11 -22.70
N PRO A 254 -19.94 3.53 -23.72
CA PRO A 254 -19.30 3.20 -24.99
C PRO A 254 -18.56 4.42 -25.57
N GLY A 255 -17.29 4.21 -25.99
CA GLY A 255 -16.45 5.26 -26.58
C GLY A 255 -15.65 6.12 -25.59
N VAL A 256 -15.80 5.92 -24.27
CA VAL A 256 -14.96 6.56 -23.26
C VAL A 256 -13.86 5.59 -22.84
N SER A 257 -12.59 5.99 -23.00
CA SER A 257 -11.48 5.17 -22.50
C SER A 257 -11.60 5.01 -20.99
N PRO A 258 -11.49 3.78 -20.45
CA PRO A 258 -11.46 3.57 -19.01
C PRO A 258 -10.42 4.41 -18.26
N ALA A 259 -9.32 4.68 -18.96
CA ALA A 259 -8.25 5.53 -18.51
C ALA A 259 -8.75 6.96 -18.22
N ALA A 260 -9.63 7.53 -19.06
CA ALA A 260 -10.14 8.89 -18.92
C ALA A 260 -11.05 9.08 -17.68
N VAL A 261 -11.56 7.99 -17.10
CA VAL A 261 -12.39 8.01 -15.88
C VAL A 261 -11.52 7.92 -14.61
N LEU A 262 -10.29 7.46 -14.73
CA LEU A 262 -9.35 7.31 -13.63
C LEU A 262 -8.48 8.57 -13.51
N GLY A 263 -8.53 9.23 -12.35
CA GLY A 263 -7.55 10.27 -12.02
C GLY A 263 -6.13 9.67 -11.91
N THR A 264 -5.10 10.52 -11.98
CA THR A 264 -3.68 10.11 -11.96
C THR A 264 -3.32 9.15 -10.82
N PHE A 265 -3.80 9.42 -9.61
CA PHE A 265 -3.58 8.53 -8.46
C PHE A 265 -4.23 7.16 -8.66
N ARG A 266 -5.50 7.11 -9.08
CA ARG A 266 -6.22 5.84 -9.34
C ARG A 266 -5.59 5.05 -10.49
N ASN A 267 -5.12 5.73 -11.53
CA ASN A 267 -4.36 5.10 -12.60
C ASN A 267 -3.12 4.38 -12.05
N PHE A 268 -2.31 5.07 -11.26
CA PHE A 268 -1.15 4.46 -10.60
C PHE A 268 -1.54 3.27 -9.72
N GLN A 269 -2.58 3.41 -8.88
CA GLN A 269 -3.05 2.32 -8.01
C GLN A 269 -3.53 1.11 -8.82
N ALA A 270 -4.25 1.32 -9.94
CA ALA A 270 -4.71 0.24 -10.82
C ALA A 270 -3.52 -0.54 -11.38
N LYS A 271 -2.51 0.17 -11.90
CA LYS A 271 -1.28 -0.42 -12.44
C LYS A 271 -0.48 -1.19 -11.39
N LEU A 272 -0.24 -0.57 -10.23
CA LEU A 272 0.51 -1.18 -9.14
C LEU A 272 -0.19 -2.44 -8.59
N LEU A 273 -1.43 -2.30 -8.16
CA LEU A 273 -2.17 -3.36 -7.47
C LEU A 273 -2.64 -4.45 -8.43
N GLY A 274 -2.98 -4.11 -9.66
CA GLY A 274 -3.30 -5.07 -10.72
C GLY A 274 -2.10 -5.93 -11.10
N THR A 275 -0.92 -5.32 -11.23
CA THR A 275 0.33 -6.06 -11.48
C THR A 275 0.67 -6.97 -10.30
N TRP A 276 0.56 -6.46 -9.08
CA TRP A 276 0.81 -7.25 -7.88
C TRP A 276 -0.15 -8.44 -7.77
N ALA A 277 -1.46 -8.20 -7.87
CA ALA A 277 -2.47 -9.26 -7.79
C ALA A 277 -2.31 -10.27 -8.92
N GLY A 278 -1.97 -9.83 -10.13
CA GLY A 278 -1.68 -10.70 -11.25
C GLY A 278 -0.47 -11.58 -11.05
N ALA A 279 0.61 -11.03 -10.49
CA ALA A 279 1.80 -11.79 -10.15
C ALA A 279 1.50 -12.86 -9.09
N VAL A 280 0.71 -12.52 -8.06
CA VAL A 280 0.27 -13.50 -7.04
C VAL A 280 -0.57 -14.62 -7.69
N LEU A 281 -1.54 -14.28 -8.56
CA LEU A 281 -2.35 -15.25 -9.29
C LEU A 281 -1.51 -16.20 -10.15
N SER A 282 -0.42 -15.68 -10.74
CA SER A 282 0.51 -16.47 -11.56
C SER A 282 1.54 -17.27 -10.75
N GLY A 283 1.51 -17.21 -9.41
CA GLY A 283 2.48 -17.89 -8.54
C GLY A 283 3.84 -17.20 -8.47
N GLN A 284 3.90 -15.92 -8.84
CA GLN A 284 5.10 -15.07 -8.86
C GLN A 284 4.94 -13.91 -7.86
N ALA A 285 4.41 -14.19 -6.67
CA ALA A 285 4.21 -13.17 -5.65
C ALA A 285 5.55 -12.46 -5.32
N PRO A 286 5.59 -11.11 -5.31
CA PRO A 286 6.81 -10.38 -4.97
C PRO A 286 7.18 -10.64 -3.51
N ARG A 287 8.48 -10.86 -3.25
CA ARG A 287 8.99 -11.08 -1.88
C ARG A 287 9.19 -9.76 -1.14
N ASP A 288 9.60 -8.74 -1.88
CA ASP A 288 9.93 -7.42 -1.37
C ASP A 288 9.56 -6.33 -2.41
N VAL A 289 9.86 -5.08 -2.07
CA VAL A 289 9.52 -3.92 -2.90
C VAL A 289 10.28 -3.90 -4.23
N LEU A 290 11.48 -4.48 -4.31
CA LEU A 290 12.23 -4.50 -5.57
C LEU A 290 11.62 -5.48 -6.56
N ASP A 291 11.23 -6.68 -6.10
CA ASP A 291 10.47 -7.61 -6.95
C ASP A 291 9.19 -6.94 -7.49
N LEU A 292 8.48 -6.17 -6.66
CA LEU A 292 7.28 -5.44 -7.07
C LEU A 292 7.59 -4.34 -8.11
N VAL A 293 8.69 -3.59 -7.94
CA VAL A 293 9.14 -2.59 -8.91
C VAL A 293 9.54 -3.24 -10.25
N GLU A 294 10.22 -4.38 -10.21
CA GLU A 294 10.59 -5.13 -11.43
C GLU A 294 9.36 -5.68 -12.15
N LEU A 295 8.41 -6.26 -11.42
CA LEU A 295 7.13 -6.70 -11.98
C LEU A 295 6.35 -5.54 -12.61
N TYR A 296 6.30 -4.38 -11.93
CA TYR A 296 5.71 -3.15 -12.47
C TYR A 296 6.39 -2.72 -13.77
N GLY A 297 7.72 -2.65 -13.78
CA GLY A 297 8.49 -2.25 -14.96
C GLY A 297 8.35 -3.24 -16.13
N LYS A 298 8.16 -4.53 -15.85
CA LYS A 298 7.86 -5.54 -16.88
C LYS A 298 6.45 -5.35 -17.46
N ALA A 299 5.46 -5.03 -16.62
CA ALA A 299 4.09 -4.76 -17.07
C ALA A 299 3.98 -3.44 -17.86
N PHE A 300 4.79 -2.44 -17.51
CA PHE A 300 4.79 -1.11 -18.15
C PHE A 300 6.19 -0.68 -18.59
N PRO A 301 6.71 -1.21 -19.72
CA PRO A 301 8.08 -0.97 -20.17
C PRO A 301 8.45 0.51 -20.36
N GLU A 302 7.49 1.33 -20.78
CA GLU A 302 7.69 2.78 -20.95
C GLU A 302 7.85 3.57 -19.65
N GLU A 303 7.52 2.94 -18.51
CA GLU A 303 7.58 3.51 -17.17
C GLU A 303 8.69 2.86 -16.33
N LYS A 304 9.23 1.73 -16.80
CA LYS A 304 10.32 0.97 -16.17
C LYS A 304 11.48 1.87 -15.73
N GLY A 305 11.92 2.77 -16.62
CA GLY A 305 13.05 3.66 -16.36
C GLY A 305 12.85 4.52 -15.11
N GLU A 306 11.66 5.11 -14.98
CA GLU A 306 11.31 5.96 -13.84
C GLU A 306 11.11 5.15 -12.56
N ALA A 307 10.43 4.00 -12.64
CA ALA A 307 10.22 3.13 -11.48
C ALA A 307 11.55 2.65 -10.88
N ILE A 308 12.50 2.23 -11.74
CA ILE A 308 13.86 1.84 -11.32
C ILE A 308 14.61 3.03 -10.76
N ARG A 309 14.57 4.19 -11.42
CA ARG A 309 15.23 5.41 -10.92
C ARG A 309 14.76 5.77 -9.51
N ILE A 310 13.45 5.69 -9.25
CA ILE A 310 12.88 5.95 -7.93
C ILE A 310 13.43 4.96 -6.89
N ALA A 311 13.47 3.66 -7.21
CA ALA A 311 14.04 2.65 -6.30
C ALA A 311 15.54 2.88 -6.03
N VAL A 312 16.34 3.14 -7.07
CA VAL A 312 17.78 3.41 -6.97
C VAL A 312 18.04 4.67 -6.12
N VAL A 313 17.38 5.78 -6.42
CA VAL A 313 17.58 7.05 -5.68
C VAL A 313 17.08 6.94 -4.25
N THR A 314 15.99 6.22 -4.01
CA THR A 314 15.46 6.02 -2.64
C THR A 314 16.41 5.19 -1.80
N THR A 315 17.03 4.18 -2.36
CA THR A 315 18.01 3.35 -1.66
C THR A 315 19.44 3.91 -1.73
N PHE A 316 19.63 5.11 -2.31
CA PHE A 316 20.94 5.67 -2.65
C PHE A 316 21.87 4.66 -3.35
N GLY A 317 21.30 3.79 -4.20
CA GLY A 317 22.03 2.71 -4.86
C GLY A 317 22.60 1.65 -3.91
N GLY A 318 22.34 1.73 -2.60
CA GLY A 318 22.82 0.77 -1.60
C GLY A 318 22.31 -0.65 -1.82
N THR A 319 21.20 -0.82 -2.55
CA THR A 319 20.66 -2.13 -2.96
C THR A 319 21.29 -2.68 -4.24
N ILE A 320 22.18 -1.93 -4.90
CA ILE A 320 22.73 -2.25 -6.23
C ILE A 320 24.27 -2.20 -6.24
N LYS A 321 24.86 -1.36 -5.38
CA LYS A 321 26.31 -1.15 -5.26
C LYS A 321 26.72 -1.45 -3.82
N ALA A 322 27.76 -2.27 -3.64
CA ALA A 322 28.36 -2.52 -2.33
C ALA A 322 28.80 -1.19 -1.67
N GLY A 323 28.37 -0.95 -0.43
CA GLY A 323 28.62 0.31 0.29
C GLY A 323 27.76 1.51 -0.14
N GLY A 324 26.95 1.38 -1.20
CA GLY A 324 26.04 2.41 -1.70
C GLY A 324 26.71 3.66 -2.29
N VAL A 325 25.89 4.69 -2.52
CA VAL A 325 26.32 6.03 -2.94
C VAL A 325 26.35 6.95 -1.72
N SER A 326 27.31 7.89 -1.67
CA SER A 326 27.43 8.83 -0.56
C SER A 326 26.16 9.68 -0.39
N THR A 327 25.68 9.75 0.85
CA THR A 327 24.58 10.62 1.31
C THR A 327 25.06 12.00 1.77
N ASN A 328 26.39 12.20 1.87
CA ASN A 328 26.96 13.43 2.41
C ASN A 328 26.68 14.62 1.48
N PRO A 329 26.23 15.78 2.02
CA PRO A 329 25.95 16.96 1.21
C PRO A 329 27.16 17.44 0.39
N GLN A 330 28.37 17.25 0.91
CA GLN A 330 29.63 17.63 0.23
C GLN A 330 29.90 16.80 -1.04
N ASP A 331 29.31 15.60 -1.13
CA ASP A 331 29.47 14.70 -2.27
C ASP A 331 28.32 14.80 -3.28
N ALA A 332 27.34 15.70 -3.08
CA ALA A 332 26.06 15.69 -3.79
C ALA A 332 26.17 15.60 -5.33
N THR A 333 27.10 16.34 -5.95
CA THR A 333 27.31 16.31 -7.40
C THR A 333 27.84 14.96 -7.87
N ARG A 334 28.78 14.37 -7.14
CA ARG A 334 29.32 13.03 -7.43
C ARG A 334 28.24 11.98 -7.23
N SER A 335 27.51 12.05 -6.12
CA SER A 335 26.39 11.14 -5.81
C SER A 335 25.30 11.17 -6.88
N LEU A 336 24.93 12.35 -7.39
CA LEU A 336 23.96 12.47 -8.48
C LEU A 336 24.46 11.79 -9.77
N THR A 337 25.74 11.96 -10.09
CA THR A 337 26.37 11.33 -11.26
C THR A 337 26.39 9.81 -11.12
N GLU A 338 26.79 9.30 -9.95
CA GLU A 338 26.80 7.86 -9.64
C GLU A 338 25.40 7.26 -9.72
N LEU A 339 24.39 7.90 -9.12
CA LEU A 339 23.01 7.44 -9.17
C LEU A 339 22.45 7.42 -10.59
N THR A 340 22.80 8.40 -11.41
CA THR A 340 22.38 8.46 -12.82
C THR A 340 22.98 7.31 -13.62
N ALA A 341 24.29 7.06 -13.46
CA ALA A 341 24.98 5.95 -14.13
C ALA A 341 24.41 4.59 -13.70
N LEU A 342 24.25 4.38 -12.38
CA LEU A 342 23.68 3.16 -11.82
C LEU A 342 22.26 2.91 -12.33
N THR A 343 21.42 3.95 -12.35
CA THR A 343 20.06 3.85 -12.91
C THR A 343 20.11 3.39 -14.36
N ALA A 344 20.98 3.98 -15.19
CA ALA A 344 21.10 3.61 -16.60
C ALA A 344 21.55 2.15 -16.80
N GLU A 345 22.47 1.65 -15.97
CA GLU A 345 22.90 0.26 -15.99
C GLU A 345 21.77 -0.72 -15.65
N VAL A 346 20.99 -0.43 -14.61
CA VAL A 346 19.87 -1.28 -14.20
C VAL A 346 18.73 -1.26 -15.21
N VAL A 347 18.41 -0.09 -15.75
CA VAL A 347 17.39 0.03 -16.80
C VAL A 347 17.78 -0.78 -18.04
N ALA A 348 19.06 -0.73 -18.43
CA ALA A 348 19.62 -1.50 -19.53
C ALA A 348 19.75 -3.01 -19.24
N GLY A 349 19.47 -3.46 -18.01
CA GLY A 349 19.58 -4.86 -17.62
C GLY A 349 21.01 -5.37 -17.47
N ARG A 350 22.00 -4.47 -17.38
CA ARG A 350 23.41 -4.84 -17.14
C ARG A 350 23.68 -5.24 -15.69
N ARG A 351 22.79 -4.85 -14.79
CA ARG A 351 22.80 -5.19 -13.36
C ARG A 351 21.36 -5.25 -12.85
N SER A 352 21.00 -6.22 -12.03
CA SER A 352 19.66 -6.28 -11.40
C SER A 352 19.59 -5.46 -10.11
N LEU A 353 18.38 -5.14 -9.65
CA LEU A 353 18.18 -4.48 -8.34
C LEU A 353 18.60 -5.40 -7.18
N ARG A 354 18.75 -6.71 -7.41
CA ARG A 354 18.99 -7.73 -6.39
C ARG A 354 20.44 -8.23 -6.30
N GLU A 355 21.23 -8.09 -7.36
CA GLU A 355 22.61 -8.58 -7.42
C GLU A 355 23.47 -8.15 -6.22
N ALA A 356 23.20 -6.99 -5.60
CA ALA A 356 24.00 -6.52 -4.45
C ALA A 356 23.74 -7.23 -3.12
N LEU A 357 22.68 -8.05 -2.99
CA LEU A 357 22.46 -8.84 -1.77
C LEU A 357 23.44 -10.02 -1.64
N SER A 358 24.03 -10.45 -2.75
CA SER A 358 24.86 -11.67 -2.82
C SER A 358 26.35 -11.39 -2.60
N ASP A 359 26.78 -10.12 -2.69
CA ASP A 359 28.18 -9.69 -2.53
C ASP A 359 28.57 -9.45 -1.05
N THR A 360 27.98 -10.20 -0.12
CA THR A 360 28.52 -10.31 1.25
C THR A 360 29.76 -11.19 1.24
N ALA A 361 30.85 -10.71 0.63
CA ALA A 361 32.17 -11.16 1.01
C ALA A 361 32.40 -10.77 2.48
N PRO A 362 32.98 -11.65 3.31
CA PRO A 362 33.27 -11.32 4.69
C PRO A 362 34.20 -10.11 4.74
N MET A 363 33.87 -9.14 5.58
CA MET A 363 34.77 -8.07 6.01
C MET A 363 36.19 -8.63 6.18
N PRO A 364 37.24 -8.03 5.58
CA PRO A 364 38.59 -8.42 5.92
C PRO A 364 38.77 -8.20 7.43
N ALA A 365 39.28 -9.23 8.11
CA ALA A 365 39.61 -9.13 9.53
C ALA A 365 40.49 -7.89 9.76
N PRO A 366 40.29 -7.16 10.87
CA PRO A 366 41.12 -6.00 11.18
C PRO A 366 42.58 -6.45 11.17
N SER A 367 43.38 -5.85 10.28
CA SER A 367 44.81 -6.12 10.19
C SER A 367 45.43 -5.75 11.53
N GLY A 368 45.73 -6.76 12.33
CA GLY A 368 46.46 -6.60 13.58
C GLY A 368 47.86 -6.10 13.28
N HIS A 369 48.08 -4.81 13.50
CA HIS A 369 49.41 -4.23 13.65
C HIS A 369 49.41 -3.16 14.71
N GLU A 370 49.32 -3.59 15.97
CA GLU A 370 50.07 -2.96 17.06
C GLU A 370 50.63 -4.08 17.95
N ARG A 371 51.81 -4.58 17.57
CA ARG A 371 52.81 -5.08 18.52
C ARG A 371 54.15 -4.47 18.17
N ASN A 372 54.70 -3.79 19.17
CA ASN A 372 56.11 -3.44 19.36
C ASN A 372 56.69 -2.34 18.47
N ARG A 373 56.72 -1.12 19.00
CA ARG A 373 57.96 -0.54 19.56
C ARG A 373 57.66 0.56 20.57
#